data_AF-A0A1V4ELJ8-F1
#
_entry.id   AF-A0A1V4ELJ8-F1
#
_cell.length_a   1.000
_cell.length_b   1.000
_cell.length_c   1.000
_cell.angle_alpha   90.00
_cell.angle_beta   90.00
_cell.angle_gamma   90.00
#
_symmetry.space_group_name_H-M   'P 1'
#
loop_
_entity.id
_entity.type
_entity.pdbx_description
1 polymer ?
#
loop_
_entity_poly.entity_id
_entity_poly.type
_entity_poly.pdbx_seq_one_letter_code
_entity_poly.pdbx_strand_id
1 'polypeptide(L)'
;MDIKGFGSRMMSGLKVVDDHTFTIELKRPFGPFTQKLGHVAFSPLPDSVLKNPASFRREPVGNGPFRVVTWAPGTETELERYDGYAGRAKARVGKITYRAYSSDEAAYALPLPGAGRRGAACRRGPRRPGDQARGRHRPGDRHPAPAGHERRPPQGGLDGDRP
;
A
#
# COMPACT_ATOMS: atom_id res chain seq x y z
N MET A 1 -10.58 23.88 16.49
CA MET A 1 -9.13 24.02 16.66
C MET A 1 -8.88 25.18 17.61
N ASP A 2 -7.89 25.05 18.50
CA ASP A 2 -7.70 25.96 19.64
C ASP A 2 -6.83 27.19 19.32
N ILE A 3 -6.58 27.51 18.05
CA ILE A 3 -5.86 28.74 17.67
C ILE A 3 -6.75 29.95 17.97
N LYS A 4 -6.18 31.03 18.51
CA LYS A 4 -6.90 32.27 18.79
C LYS A 4 -7.43 32.87 17.47
N GLY A 5 -8.73 33.22 17.46
CA GLY A 5 -9.40 33.63 16.23
C GLY A 5 -9.70 32.51 15.22
N PHE A 6 -9.62 31.23 15.61
CA PHE A 6 -10.07 30.15 14.72
C PHE A 6 -11.56 30.33 14.35
N GLY A 7 -11.86 30.35 13.05
CA GLY A 7 -13.20 30.54 12.49
C GLY A 7 -13.47 31.91 11.85
N SER A 8 -12.58 32.90 12.02
CA SER A 8 -12.65 34.18 11.32
C SER A 8 -11.80 34.20 10.04
N ARG A 9 -12.09 35.15 9.14
CA ARG A 9 -11.33 35.38 7.90
C ARG A 9 -9.83 35.57 8.14
N MET A 10 -9.47 36.14 9.30
CA MET A 10 -8.09 36.30 9.76
C MET A 10 -7.98 35.73 11.17
N MET A 11 -7.02 34.82 11.39
CA MET A 11 -6.78 34.23 12.70
C MET A 11 -5.85 35.12 13.50
N SER A 12 -6.34 35.77 14.55
CA SER A 12 -5.54 36.69 15.38
C SER A 12 -4.37 36.02 16.10
N GLY A 13 -4.43 34.71 16.31
CA GLY A 13 -3.36 33.92 16.88
C GLY A 13 -2.26 33.52 15.91
N LEU A 14 -2.43 33.68 14.60
CA LEU A 14 -1.39 33.35 13.60
C LEU A 14 -0.69 34.63 13.15
N LYS A 15 0.60 34.77 13.44
CA LYS A 15 1.40 35.93 13.05
C LYS A 15 2.66 35.49 12.32
N VAL A 16 2.83 35.98 11.09
CA VAL A 16 4.08 35.80 10.32
C VAL A 16 5.12 36.77 10.86
N VAL A 17 6.32 36.27 11.17
CA VAL A 17 7.45 37.06 11.67
C VAL A 17 8.41 37.36 10.52
N ASP A 18 8.72 36.36 9.70
CA ASP A 18 9.55 36.45 8.50
C ASP A 18 9.15 35.36 7.47
N ASP A 19 9.86 35.28 6.33
CA ASP A 19 9.56 34.37 5.22
C ASP A 19 9.54 32.88 5.61
N HIS A 20 10.23 32.50 6.69
CA HIS A 20 10.34 31.12 7.16
C HIS A 20 9.90 30.93 8.63
N THR A 21 9.42 31.98 9.28
CA THR A 21 9.05 31.97 10.70
C THR A 21 7.67 32.58 10.92
N PHE A 22 6.84 31.86 11.65
CA PHE A 22 5.55 32.35 12.14
C PHE A 22 5.31 31.88 13.57
N THR A 23 4.44 32.59 14.28
CA THR A 23 4.05 32.29 15.66
C THR A 23 2.57 31.93 15.71
N ILE A 24 2.21 30.99 16.58
CA ILE A 24 0.83 30.57 16.83
C ILE A 24 0.48 30.73 18.31
N GLU A 25 -0.50 31.57 18.60
CA GLU A 25 -1.12 31.72 19.91
C GLU A 25 -2.38 30.84 20.00
N LEU A 26 -2.39 29.94 20.99
CA LEU A 26 -3.53 29.08 21.30
C LEU A 26 -4.42 29.74 22.36
N LYS A 27 -5.73 29.55 22.27
CA LYS A 27 -6.72 29.99 23.26
C LYS A 27 -6.53 29.30 24.62
N ARG A 28 -6.03 28.06 24.60
CA ARG A 28 -5.79 27.20 25.77
C ARG A 28 -4.61 26.25 25.51
N PRO A 29 -3.94 25.73 26.55
CA PRO A 29 -2.93 24.69 26.39
C PRO A 29 -3.51 23.47 25.66
N PHE A 30 -2.83 23.02 24.59
CA PHE A 30 -3.24 21.88 23.79
C PHE A 30 -2.04 20.99 23.45
N GLY A 31 -1.84 19.91 24.21
CA GLY A 31 -0.71 18.98 24.05
C GLY A 31 -0.56 18.36 22.65
N PRO A 32 -1.63 17.93 21.96
CA PRO A 32 -1.53 17.33 20.63
C PRO A 32 -1.32 18.33 19.49
N PHE A 33 -1.03 19.61 19.79
CA PHE A 33 -0.94 20.66 18.79
C PHE A 33 0.09 20.33 17.69
N THR A 34 1.28 19.91 18.09
CA THR A 34 2.37 19.56 17.17
C THR A 34 2.00 18.39 16.25
N GLN A 35 1.24 17.42 16.77
CA GLN A 35 0.76 16.29 15.96
C GLN A 35 -0.27 16.75 14.92
N LYS A 36 -1.17 17.67 15.30
CA LYS A 36 -2.16 18.22 14.37
C LYS A 36 -1.54 19.02 13.23
N LEU A 37 -0.42 19.71 13.47
CA LEU A 37 0.30 20.44 12.41
C LEU A 37 0.83 19.52 11.30
N GLY A 38 1.02 18.22 11.58
CA GLY A 38 1.37 17.23 10.57
C GLY A 38 0.20 16.79 9.69
N HIS A 39 -1.02 17.27 9.95
CA HIS A 39 -2.19 16.93 9.16
C HIS A 39 -2.16 17.59 7.78
N VAL A 40 -2.67 16.90 6.75
CA VAL A 40 -2.67 17.37 5.35
C VAL A 40 -3.33 18.75 5.17
N ALA A 41 -4.27 19.11 6.04
CA ALA A 41 -4.94 20.40 6.04
C ALA A 41 -4.01 21.60 6.30
N PHE A 42 -2.84 21.38 6.89
CA PHE A 42 -1.81 22.41 7.13
C PHE A 42 -0.65 22.33 6.12
N SER A 43 -0.81 21.55 5.04
CA SER A 43 0.22 21.46 4.00
C SER A 43 0.39 22.82 3.32
N PRO A 44 1.62 23.26 3.06
CA PRO A 44 1.86 24.51 2.34
C PRO A 44 1.32 24.38 0.91
N LEU A 45 0.57 25.38 0.49
CA LEU A 45 0.05 25.49 -0.87
C LEU A 45 0.80 26.60 -1.61
N PRO A 46 1.06 26.43 -2.92
CA PRO A 46 1.67 27.49 -3.72
C PRO A 46 0.68 28.64 -3.95
N ASP A 47 1.21 29.86 -4.12
CA ASP A 47 0.40 31.07 -4.36
C ASP A 47 -0.54 30.95 -5.56
N SER A 48 -0.17 30.17 -6.57
CA SER A 48 -0.99 29.90 -7.75
C SER A 48 -2.32 29.24 -7.39
N VAL A 49 -2.33 28.35 -6.39
CA VAL A 49 -3.53 27.66 -5.89
C VAL A 49 -4.39 28.59 -5.04
N LEU A 50 -3.77 29.48 -4.26
CA LEU A 50 -4.49 30.48 -3.49
C LEU A 50 -5.23 31.48 -4.39
N LYS A 51 -4.63 31.83 -5.55
CA LYS A 51 -5.24 32.71 -6.55
C LYS A 51 -6.33 32.02 -7.37
N ASN A 52 -6.16 30.73 -7.69
CA ASN A 52 -7.14 29.96 -8.45
C ASN A 52 -7.40 28.60 -7.79
N PRO A 53 -8.28 28.53 -6.79
CA PRO A 53 -8.56 27.26 -6.09
C PRO A 53 -9.21 26.21 -7.01
N ALA A 54 -9.80 26.61 -8.13
CA ALA A 54 -10.38 25.68 -9.10
C ALA A 54 -9.33 24.96 -9.95
N SER A 55 -8.14 25.54 -10.17
CA SER A 55 -7.06 24.88 -10.91
C SER A 55 -6.50 23.70 -10.13
N PHE A 56 -6.43 23.79 -8.80
CA PHE A 56 -5.95 22.71 -7.94
C PHE A 56 -6.75 21.40 -8.08
N ARG A 57 -8.04 21.48 -8.42
CA ARG A 57 -8.87 20.29 -8.68
C ARG A 57 -8.51 19.59 -9.99
N ARG A 58 -7.87 20.28 -10.92
CA ARG A 58 -7.47 19.74 -12.23
C ARG A 58 -6.00 19.34 -12.25
N GLU A 59 -5.16 20.08 -11.54
CA GLU A 59 -3.73 19.84 -11.46
C GLU A 59 -3.29 20.07 -10.01
N PRO A 60 -3.25 19.00 -9.19
CA PRO A 60 -2.83 19.12 -7.81
C PRO A 60 -1.33 19.35 -7.75
N VAL A 61 -0.92 20.52 -7.25
CA VAL A 61 0.48 20.87 -7.01
C VAL A 61 0.75 20.92 -5.51
N GLY A 62 1.69 20.10 -5.05
CA GLY A 62 2.12 20.05 -3.65
C GLY A 62 3.64 20.01 -3.51
N ASN A 63 4.12 20.00 -2.27
CA ASN A 63 5.55 19.95 -1.96
C ASN A 63 6.02 18.54 -1.53
N GLY A 64 5.33 17.48 -1.97
CA GLY A 64 5.60 16.10 -1.57
C GLY A 64 6.73 15.41 -2.34
N PRO A 65 7.04 14.14 -2.00
CA PRO A 65 8.06 13.34 -2.68
C PRO A 65 7.63 12.80 -4.06
N PHE A 66 6.39 13.06 -4.47
CA PHE A 66 5.86 12.68 -5.77
C PHE A 66 5.22 13.89 -6.45
N ARG A 67 5.28 13.94 -7.78
CA ARG A 67 4.57 14.88 -8.64
C ARG A 67 3.54 14.15 -9.49
N VAL A 68 2.44 14.82 -9.81
CA VAL A 68 1.37 14.25 -10.64
C VAL A 68 1.79 14.32 -12.11
N VAL A 69 1.76 13.18 -12.80
CA VAL A 69 2.03 13.06 -14.24
C VAL A 69 0.73 13.07 -15.02
N THR A 70 -0.29 12.37 -14.51
CA THR A 70 -1.61 12.30 -15.13
C THR A 70 -2.66 12.32 -14.05
N TRP A 71 -3.66 13.18 -14.23
CA TRP A 71 -4.78 13.35 -13.32
C TRP A 71 -6.09 13.03 -14.05
N ALA A 72 -6.60 11.81 -13.86
CA ALA A 72 -7.94 11.44 -14.31
C ALA A 72 -8.79 11.04 -13.08
N PRO A 73 -9.59 11.98 -12.54
CA PRO A 73 -10.48 11.70 -11.41
C PRO A 73 -11.39 10.51 -11.70
N GLY A 74 -11.45 9.56 -10.78
CA GLY A 74 -12.34 8.40 -10.89
C GLY A 74 -11.91 7.32 -11.89
N THR A 75 -10.72 7.44 -12.50
CA THR A 75 -10.17 6.40 -13.39
C THR A 75 -8.75 6.04 -13.00
N GLU A 76 -7.77 6.85 -13.42
CA GLU A 76 -6.35 6.58 -13.17
C GLU A 76 -5.60 7.87 -12.83
N THR A 77 -4.77 7.83 -11.80
CA THR A 77 -3.87 8.93 -11.45
C THR A 77 -2.46 8.39 -11.37
N GLU A 78 -1.57 8.96 -12.17
CA GLU A 78 -0.16 8.60 -12.20
C GLU A 78 0.66 9.65 -11.48
N LEU A 79 1.53 9.19 -10.57
CA LEU A 79 2.49 10.01 -9.88
C LEU A 79 3.89 9.44 -10.09
N GLU A 80 4.85 10.32 -10.23
CA GLU A 80 6.27 9.95 -10.32
C GLU A 80 7.06 10.62 -9.22
N ARG A 81 8.20 10.01 -8.86
CA ARG A 81 9.08 10.54 -7.83
C ARG A 81 9.57 11.94 -8.23
N TYR A 82 9.49 12.86 -7.28
CA TYR A 82 10.10 14.18 -7.38
C TYR A 82 11.44 14.18 -6.64
N ASP A 83 12.54 14.15 -7.41
CA ASP A 83 13.90 14.08 -6.85
C ASP A 83 14.31 15.37 -6.10
N GLY A 84 13.63 16.50 -6.36
CA GLY A 84 13.84 17.77 -5.67
C GLY A 84 13.21 17.87 -4.27
N TYR A 85 12.64 16.79 -3.74
CA TYR A 85 12.02 16.79 -2.42
C TYR A 85 13.07 16.87 -1.29
N ALA A 86 13.04 17.97 -0.53
CA ALA A 86 13.99 18.25 0.56
C ALA A 86 13.66 17.52 1.88
N GLY A 87 12.52 16.84 1.98
CA GLY A 87 12.10 16.18 3.21
C GLY A 87 12.78 14.82 3.46
N ARG A 88 12.69 14.36 4.72
CA ARG A 88 13.28 13.07 5.15
C ARG A 88 12.56 11.86 4.54
N ALA A 89 11.26 12.00 4.24
CA ALA A 89 10.42 10.94 3.69
C ALA A 89 10.55 10.82 2.16
N LYS A 90 11.76 10.51 1.68
CA LYS A 90 12.00 10.37 0.23
C LYS A 90 11.29 9.15 -0.34
N ALA A 91 10.76 9.30 -1.56
CA ALA A 91 10.14 8.20 -2.28
C ALA A 91 11.15 7.10 -2.60
N ARG A 92 10.81 5.86 -2.23
CA ARG A 92 11.61 4.67 -2.55
C ARG A 92 11.22 4.04 -3.89
N VAL A 93 10.00 4.30 -4.34
CA VAL A 93 9.45 3.84 -5.61
C VAL A 93 9.53 4.95 -6.66
N GLY A 94 9.71 4.59 -7.93
CA GLY A 94 9.84 5.57 -9.02
C GLY A 94 8.49 6.11 -9.51
N LYS A 95 7.45 5.27 -9.51
CA LYS A 95 6.12 5.59 -10.02
C LYS A 95 5.04 4.94 -9.17
N ILE A 96 3.94 5.64 -8.97
CA ILE A 96 2.71 5.14 -8.35
C ILE A 96 1.58 5.37 -9.34
N THR A 97 0.81 4.33 -9.64
CA THR A 97 -0.41 4.43 -10.45
C THR A 97 -1.59 4.06 -9.56
N TYR A 98 -2.41 5.05 -9.23
CA TYR A 98 -3.68 4.84 -8.55
C TYR A 98 -4.76 4.54 -9.57
N ARG A 99 -5.49 3.45 -9.38
CA ARG A 99 -6.64 3.07 -10.19
C ARG A 99 -7.87 3.05 -9.33
N ALA A 100 -8.88 3.82 -9.72
CA ALA A 100 -10.18 3.81 -9.06
C ALA A 100 -11.00 2.64 -9.63
N TYR A 101 -11.31 1.68 -8.77
CA TYR A 101 -12.20 0.57 -9.09
C TYR A 101 -13.59 0.87 -8.52
N SER A 102 -14.62 0.54 -9.28
CA SER A 102 -16.02 0.74 -8.88
C SER A 102 -16.56 -0.39 -8.00
N SER A 103 -15.83 -1.49 -7.84
CA SER A 103 -16.18 -2.57 -6.90
C SER A 103 -14.94 -3.26 -6.33
N ASP A 104 -15.09 -3.84 -5.16
CA ASP A 104 -14.03 -4.57 -4.46
C ASP A 104 -13.64 -5.84 -5.24
N GLU A 105 -14.59 -6.50 -5.92
CA GLU A 105 -14.31 -7.66 -6.77
C GLU A 105 -13.42 -7.30 -7.96
N ALA A 106 -13.65 -6.13 -8.58
CA ALA A 106 -12.82 -5.64 -9.67
C ALA A 106 -11.38 -5.32 -9.20
N ALA A 107 -11.24 -4.80 -7.97
CA ALA A 107 -9.94 -4.58 -7.35
C ALA A 107 -9.23 -5.90 -7.01
N TYR A 108 -9.96 -6.90 -6.48
CA TYR A 108 -9.39 -8.19 -6.09
C TYR A 108 -8.99 -9.06 -7.29
N ALA A 109 -9.75 -9.00 -8.37
CA ALA A 109 -9.45 -9.72 -9.60
C ALA A 109 -8.20 -9.19 -10.33
N LEU A 110 -7.63 -8.05 -9.89
CA LEU A 110 -6.47 -7.45 -10.52
C LEU A 110 -5.25 -8.38 -10.40
N PRO A 111 -4.63 -8.78 -11.52
CA PRO A 111 -3.35 -9.48 -11.48
C PRO A 111 -2.31 -8.53 -10.90
N LEU A 112 -1.78 -8.87 -9.72
CA LEU A 112 -0.68 -8.12 -9.13
C LEU A 112 0.49 -8.09 -10.12
N PRO A 113 1.19 -6.96 -10.29
CA PRO A 113 2.37 -6.91 -11.14
C PRO A 113 3.40 -7.95 -10.65
N GLY A 114 3.68 -8.94 -11.50
CA GLY A 114 4.50 -10.12 -11.16
C GLY A 114 3.73 -11.43 -11.05
N ALA A 115 2.39 -11.40 -11.03
CA ALA A 115 1.55 -12.57 -11.27
C ALA A 115 1.55 -12.88 -12.77
N GLY A 116 2.72 -13.25 -13.28
CA GLY A 116 2.88 -13.74 -14.64
C GLY A 116 1.90 -14.89 -14.84
N ARG A 117 1.07 -14.77 -15.88
CA ARG A 117 0.35 -15.91 -16.45
C ARG A 117 1.41 -16.96 -16.77
N ARG A 118 1.59 -17.93 -15.86
CA ARG A 118 2.27 -19.18 -16.22
C ARG A 118 1.32 -19.88 -17.17
N GLY A 119 1.39 -19.49 -18.44
CA GLY A 119 0.87 -20.26 -19.55
C GLY A 119 1.66 -21.55 -19.64
N ALA A 120 1.31 -22.51 -18.78
CA ALA A 120 1.58 -23.91 -19.01
C ALA A 120 0.23 -24.61 -19.19
N ALA A 121 -0.56 -24.12 -20.14
CA ALA A 121 -1.49 -24.99 -20.85
C ALA A 121 -0.59 -25.94 -21.64
N CYS A 122 -0.19 -27.04 -20.98
CA CYS A 122 0.46 -28.17 -21.62
C CYS A 122 -0.59 -28.76 -22.58
N ARG A 123 -0.71 -28.16 -23.78
CA ARG A 123 -1.45 -28.74 -24.88
C ARG A 123 -0.71 -30.02 -25.23
N ARG A 124 -1.11 -31.13 -24.60
CA ARG A 124 -0.86 -32.47 -25.12
C ARG A 124 -1.45 -32.49 -26.52
N GLY A 125 -0.61 -32.31 -27.52
CA GLY A 125 -0.96 -32.63 -28.90
C GLY A 125 -1.37 -34.11 -28.99
N PRO A 126 -2.21 -34.48 -29.97
CA PRO A 126 -2.64 -35.87 -30.12
C PRO A 126 -1.42 -36.77 -30.33
N ARG A 127 -1.34 -37.85 -29.52
CA ARG A 127 -0.32 -38.89 -29.67
C ARG A 127 -0.47 -39.53 -31.05
N ARG A 128 0.61 -39.55 -31.84
CA ARG A 128 0.66 -40.31 -33.10
C ARG A 128 0.60 -41.81 -32.80
N PRO A 129 -0.15 -42.62 -33.54
CA PRO A 129 -0.16 -44.07 -33.36
C PRO A 129 1.18 -44.63 -33.88
N GLY A 130 1.99 -45.24 -33.01
CA GLY A 130 3.23 -45.91 -33.42
C GLY A 130 4.30 -46.06 -32.34
N ASP A 131 4.24 -45.30 -31.25
CA ASP A 131 5.29 -45.32 -30.23
C ASP A 131 5.02 -46.37 -29.14
N GLN A 132 5.14 -47.65 -29.51
CA GLN A 132 5.25 -48.77 -28.57
C GLN A 132 6.73 -49.21 -28.48
N ALA A 133 7.54 -48.44 -27.75
CA ALA A 133 8.92 -48.80 -27.46
C ALA A 133 9.03 -49.64 -26.17
N ARG A 134 8.94 -50.96 -26.36
CA ARG A 134 9.68 -52.05 -25.69
C ARG A 134 10.33 -51.72 -24.33
N GLY A 135 9.65 -52.07 -23.23
CA GLY A 135 10.27 -52.21 -21.90
C GLY A 135 10.88 -53.61 -21.73
N ARG A 136 12.21 -53.70 -21.65
CA ARG A 136 12.95 -54.92 -21.30
C ARG A 136 12.95 -55.10 -19.77
N HIS A 137 12.65 -56.32 -19.32
CA HIS A 137 12.81 -56.80 -17.94
C HIS A 137 14.27 -56.77 -17.44
N ARG A 138 14.47 -56.48 -16.15
CA ARG A 138 15.56 -57.04 -15.32
C ARG A 138 15.02 -57.38 -13.90
N PRO A 139 15.36 -58.55 -13.32
CA PRO A 139 14.84 -59.05 -12.03
C PRO A 139 15.84 -58.93 -10.85
N GLY A 140 15.31 -58.98 -9.60
CA GLY A 140 16.03 -59.10 -8.30
C GLY A 140 16.56 -57.76 -7.76
N ASP A 141 16.33 -57.29 -6.53
CA ASP A 141 16.39 -57.99 -5.24
C ASP A 141 15.42 -57.45 -4.16
N ARG A 142 15.36 -58.19 -3.04
CA ARG A 142 14.28 -58.38 -2.05
C ARG A 142 14.21 -57.36 -0.89
N HIS A 143 12.96 -57.06 -0.45
CA HIS A 143 12.36 -56.92 0.92
C HIS A 143 13.16 -56.28 2.11
N PRO A 144 12.55 -55.66 3.17
CA PRO A 144 11.25 -56.02 3.73
C PRO A 144 10.27 -54.94 4.26
N ALA A 145 9.06 -55.43 4.56
CA ALA A 145 7.84 -54.79 5.04
C ALA A 145 7.93 -53.98 6.35
N PRO A 146 6.90 -53.16 6.66
CA PRO A 146 6.50 -52.90 8.03
C PRO A 146 5.19 -53.63 8.38
N ALA A 147 5.29 -54.56 9.34
CA ALA A 147 4.17 -55.07 10.12
C ALA A 147 4.03 -54.23 11.41
N GLY A 148 2.81 -54.02 11.90
CA GLY A 148 2.60 -53.50 13.26
C GLY A 148 1.32 -52.70 13.46
N HIS A 149 0.18 -53.39 13.42
CA HIS A 149 -1.01 -52.98 14.16
C HIS A 149 -0.75 -53.20 15.66
N GLU A 150 -0.96 -52.21 16.53
CA GLU A 150 -1.68 -52.45 17.80
C GLU A 150 -2.16 -51.17 18.49
N ARG A 151 -3.32 -51.31 19.13
CA ARG A 151 -4.08 -50.30 19.87
C ARG A 151 -3.74 -50.40 21.35
N ARG A 152 -3.65 -49.27 22.08
CA ARG A 152 -4.51 -48.92 23.26
C ARG A 152 -3.99 -47.69 24.06
N PRO A 153 -4.89 -46.90 24.68
CA PRO A 153 -4.61 -45.80 25.64
C PRO A 153 -4.83 -46.29 27.10
N PRO A 154 -5.07 -45.47 28.16
CA PRO A 154 -4.70 -44.07 28.52
C PRO A 154 -4.07 -43.95 29.95
N GLN A 155 -3.30 -42.90 30.25
CA GLN A 155 -3.04 -42.34 31.60
C GLN A 155 -2.60 -40.86 31.40
N GLY A 156 -2.98 -39.80 32.11
CA GLY A 156 -3.67 -39.56 33.38
C GLY A 156 -3.00 -38.32 34.02
N GLY A 157 -3.77 -37.26 34.31
CA GLY A 157 -3.42 -36.16 35.23
C GLY A 157 -2.63 -34.96 34.68
N LEU A 158 -3.17 -33.73 34.80
CA LEU A 158 -2.96 -32.86 35.97
C LEU A 158 -3.61 -31.49 35.75
N ASP A 159 -4.50 -31.16 36.68
CA ASP A 159 -5.00 -29.82 36.98
C ASP A 159 -3.85 -28.86 37.34
N GLY A 160 -4.02 -27.57 37.03
CA GLY A 160 -3.07 -26.54 37.42
C GLY A 160 -3.46 -25.14 36.97
N ASP A 161 -4.29 -24.50 37.80
CA ASP A 161 -4.39 -23.06 38.12
C ASP A 161 -3.80 -22.01 37.15
N ARG A 162 -4.68 -21.08 36.75
CA ARG A 162 -4.32 -19.75 36.23
C ARG A 162 -4.52 -18.71 37.34
N PRO A 163 -3.54 -17.82 37.59
CA PRO A 163 -3.84 -16.48 38.09
C PRO A 163 -4.40 -15.57 36.99
#